data_AF-E3C879-F1
#
_entry.id   AF-E3C879-F1
#
_cell.length_a   1.000
_cell.length_b   1.000
_cell.length_c   1.000
_cell.angle_alpha   90.00
_cell.angle_beta   90.00
_cell.angle_gamma   90.00
#
_symmetry.space_group_name_H-M   'P 1'
#
loop_
_entity.id
_entity.type
_entity.pdbx_description
1 polymer ?
#
loop_
_entity_poly.entity_id
_entity_poly.type
_entity_poly.pdbx_seq_one_letter_code
_entity_poly.pdbx_strand_id
1 'polypeptide(L)'
;MLKEFKDFIARGNVIDMAVGIIVGAAFTSIVNSLVTNLINPLVGLFVGKIDLSNLVFTVGDAQFKYGAFLNAVINFLIIAFVVFMLVKGINRFRKKEAPAPAKPSPEAEYLKEITELLKERKADN
;
A
#
# COMPACT_ATOMS: atom_id res chain seq x y z
N MET A 1 -4.89 -30.70 -16.92
CA MET A 1 -5.83 -29.66 -16.44
C MET A 1 -5.86 -29.47 -14.91
N LEU A 2 -6.60 -30.26 -14.11
CA LEU A 2 -6.69 -30.01 -12.64
C LEU A 2 -5.35 -30.15 -11.89
N LYS A 3 -4.53 -31.13 -12.30
CA LYS A 3 -3.19 -31.35 -11.73
C LYS A 3 -2.22 -30.24 -12.15
N GLU A 4 -2.18 -29.89 -13.43
CA GLU A 4 -1.41 -28.75 -13.96
C GLU A 4 -1.82 -27.41 -13.35
N PHE A 5 -3.12 -27.21 -13.10
CA PHE A 5 -3.63 -26.03 -12.43
C PHE A 5 -3.13 -25.99 -10.99
N LYS A 6 -3.26 -27.08 -10.23
CA LYS A 6 -2.70 -27.18 -8.87
C LYS A 6 -1.19 -26.90 -8.85
N ASP A 7 -0.44 -27.47 -9.80
CA ASP A 7 1.01 -27.25 -9.92
C ASP A 7 1.35 -25.80 -10.30
N PHE A 8 0.51 -25.13 -11.09
CA PHE A 8 0.64 -23.71 -11.44
C PHE A 8 0.46 -22.78 -10.24
N ILE A 9 -0.56 -23.03 -9.39
CA ILE A 9 -0.81 -22.22 -8.18
C ILE A 9 0.15 -22.58 -7.05
N ALA A 10 0.63 -23.83 -6.97
CA ALA A 10 1.63 -24.23 -5.98
C ALA A 10 2.98 -23.51 -6.12
N ARG A 11 3.19 -22.78 -7.23
CA ARG A 11 4.31 -21.84 -7.35
C ARG A 11 4.09 -20.69 -6.36
N GLY A 12 4.85 -20.71 -5.26
CA GLY A 12 4.68 -19.78 -4.14
C GLY A 12 4.63 -18.29 -4.54
N ASN A 13 5.36 -17.90 -5.58
CA ASN A 13 5.34 -16.55 -6.13
C ASN A 13 3.95 -16.11 -6.67
N VAL A 14 3.12 -17.02 -7.15
CA VAL A 14 1.78 -16.72 -7.68
C VAL A 14 0.78 -16.52 -6.54
N ILE A 15 0.84 -17.35 -5.49
CA ILE A 15 -0.07 -17.24 -4.34
C ILE A 15 0.20 -15.94 -3.58
N ASP A 16 1.45 -15.62 -3.28
CA ASP A 16 1.80 -14.39 -2.54
C ASP A 16 1.40 -13.14 -3.33
N MET A 17 1.61 -13.16 -4.66
CA MET A 17 1.16 -12.08 -5.55
C MET A 17 -0.37 -11.96 -5.55
N ALA A 18 -1.10 -13.07 -5.65
CA ALA A 18 -2.56 -13.06 -5.66
C ALA A 18 -3.13 -12.52 -4.34
N VAL A 19 -2.59 -12.94 -3.20
CA VAL A 19 -2.97 -12.43 -1.88
C VAL A 19 -2.69 -10.93 -1.79
N GLY A 20 -1.50 -10.48 -2.23
CA GLY A 20 -1.13 -9.06 -2.24
C GLY A 20 -2.09 -8.19 -3.05
N ILE A 21 -2.49 -8.64 -4.25
CA ILE A 21 -3.43 -7.92 -5.11
C ILE A 21 -4.83 -7.87 -4.48
N ILE A 22 -5.33 -9.00 -3.98
CA ILE A 22 -6.68 -9.06 -3.37
C ILE A 22 -6.75 -8.17 -2.13
N VAL A 23 -5.74 -8.26 -1.25
CA VAL A 23 -5.66 -7.43 -0.04
C VAL A 23 -5.49 -5.96 -0.42
N GLY A 24 -4.66 -5.64 -1.42
CA GLY A 24 -4.48 -4.28 -1.92
C GLY A 24 -5.77 -3.66 -2.48
N ALA A 25 -6.55 -4.44 -3.24
CA ALA A 25 -7.85 -4.01 -3.78
C ALA A 25 -8.88 -3.79 -2.67
N ALA A 26 -8.96 -4.71 -1.70
CA ALA A 26 -9.84 -4.58 -0.54
C ALA A 26 -9.47 -3.36 0.32
N PHE A 27 -8.17 -3.16 0.58
CA PHE A 27 -7.66 -2.01 1.32
C PHE A 27 -7.99 -0.69 0.62
N THR A 28 -7.79 -0.62 -0.70
CA THR A 28 -8.15 0.55 -1.51
C THR A 28 -9.65 0.87 -1.39
N SER A 29 -10.52 -0.14 -1.41
CA SER A 29 -11.97 0.04 -1.20
C SER A 29 -12.31 0.61 0.18
N ILE A 30 -11.63 0.15 1.24
CA ILE A 30 -11.81 0.67 2.61
C ILE A 30 -11.40 2.13 2.68
N VAL A 31 -10.24 2.48 2.12
CA VAL A 31 -9.74 3.86 2.07
C VAL A 31 -10.71 4.76 1.30
N ASN A 32 -11.15 4.32 0.12
CA ASN A 32 -12.10 5.07 -0.69
C ASN A 32 -13.43 5.30 0.04
N SER A 33 -13.92 4.29 0.78
CA SER A 33 -15.12 4.42 1.61
C SER A 33 -14.93 5.45 2.73
N LEU A 34 -13.81 5.39 3.45
CA LEU A 34 -13.47 6.37 4.49
C LEU A 34 -13.45 7.80 3.92
N VAL A 35 -12.82 7.99 2.76
CA VAL A 35 -12.75 9.32 2.14
C VAL A 35 -14.11 9.79 1.65
N THR A 36 -14.80 8.95 0.88
CA THR A 36 -16.06 9.35 0.22
C THR A 36 -17.19 9.54 1.22
N ASN A 37 -17.29 8.67 2.23
CA ASN A 37 -18.44 8.62 3.13
C ASN A 37 -18.23 9.39 4.44
N LEU A 38 -16.98 9.64 4.85
CA LEU A 38 -16.69 10.34 6.11
C LEU A 38 -15.94 11.65 5.86
N ILE A 39 -14.82 11.62 5.14
CA ILE A 39 -13.98 12.82 4.97
C ILE A 39 -14.65 13.85 4.06
N ASN A 40 -15.17 13.46 2.90
CA ASN A 40 -15.78 14.39 1.95
C ASN A 40 -16.99 15.14 2.56
N PRO A 41 -17.93 14.49 3.28
CA PRO A 41 -18.98 15.20 4.01
C PRO A 41 -18.44 16.14 5.09
N LEU A 42 -17.43 15.72 5.86
CA LEU A 42 -16.81 16.57 6.90
C LEU A 42 -16.14 17.81 6.28
N VAL A 43 -15.34 17.63 5.23
CA VAL A 43 -14.73 18.76 4.50
C VAL A 43 -15.81 19.65 3.91
N GLY A 44 -16.89 19.07 3.37
CA GLY A 44 -18.03 19.80 2.84
C GLY A 44 -18.78 20.64 3.87
N LEU A 45 -18.80 20.23 5.15
CA LEU A 45 -19.38 21.00 6.25
C LEU A 45 -18.55 22.25 6.61
N PHE A 46 -17.21 22.14 6.56
CA PHE A 46 -16.32 23.23 6.98
C PHE A 46 -15.89 24.18 5.86
N VAL A 47 -15.76 23.68 4.62
CA VAL A 47 -15.28 24.45 3.46
C VAL A 47 -16.42 24.78 2.48
N GLY A 48 -17.62 24.25 2.73
CA GLY A 48 -18.75 24.32 1.81
C GLY A 48 -18.68 23.25 0.71
N LYS A 49 -19.69 23.21 -0.17
CA LYS A 49 -19.67 22.32 -1.36
C LYS A 49 -18.56 22.78 -2.32
N ILE A 50 -17.34 22.26 -2.15
CA ILE A 50 -16.28 22.37 -3.16
C ILE A 50 -16.65 21.42 -4.30
N ASP A 51 -17.61 21.81 -5.14
CA ASP A 51 -17.92 21.09 -6.37
C ASP A 51 -17.47 21.92 -7.57
N LEU A 52 -16.23 21.68 -7.99
CA LEU A 52 -15.65 22.31 -9.17
C LEU A 52 -16.10 21.62 -10.46
N SER A 53 -16.87 20.52 -10.42
CA SER A 53 -17.24 19.71 -11.61
C SER A 53 -17.98 20.52 -12.68
N ASN A 54 -18.66 21.59 -12.26
CA ASN A 54 -19.44 22.47 -13.13
C ASN A 54 -18.57 23.47 -13.92
N LEU A 55 -17.27 23.55 -13.62
CA LEU A 55 -16.35 24.36 -14.38
C LEU A 55 -16.03 23.67 -15.72
N VAL A 56 -16.69 24.15 -16.76
CA VAL A 56 -16.54 23.67 -18.13
C VAL A 56 -16.17 24.86 -19.00
N PHE A 57 -15.13 24.66 -19.83
CA PHE A 57 -14.76 25.61 -20.87
C PHE A 57 -15.22 25.02 -22.21
N THR A 58 -16.00 25.78 -22.97
CA THR A 58 -16.57 25.29 -24.23
C THR A 58 -15.93 26.02 -25.39
N VAL A 59 -15.46 25.26 -26.39
CA VAL A 59 -14.93 25.79 -27.66
C VAL A 59 -15.64 25.09 -28.80
N GLY A 60 -16.56 25.79 -29.49
CA GLY A 60 -17.47 25.16 -30.44
C GLY A 60 -18.33 24.09 -29.75
N ASP A 61 -18.36 22.88 -30.28
CA ASP A 61 -19.06 21.73 -29.69
C ASP A 61 -18.22 20.97 -28.64
N ALA A 62 -16.95 21.34 -28.46
CA ALA A 62 -16.05 20.65 -27.52
C ALA A 62 -16.21 21.21 -26.09
N GLN A 63 -16.47 20.31 -25.13
CA GLN A 63 -16.57 20.64 -23.70
C GLN A 63 -15.31 20.18 -22.94
N PHE A 64 -14.53 21.12 -22.45
CA PHE A 64 -13.38 20.88 -21.59
C PHE A 64 -13.80 20.95 -20.12
N LYS A 65 -14.02 19.79 -19.50
CA LYS A 65 -14.45 19.64 -18.09
C LYS A 65 -13.28 19.72 -17.10
N TYR A 66 -12.49 20.80 -17.16
CA TYR A 66 -11.32 20.98 -16.29
C TYR A 66 -11.68 21.00 -14.80
N GLY A 67 -12.91 21.40 -14.48
CA GLY A 67 -13.48 21.30 -13.14
C GLY A 67 -13.52 19.90 -12.56
N ALA A 68 -13.97 18.93 -13.35
CA ALA A 68 -13.99 17.52 -12.95
C ALA A 68 -12.58 16.97 -12.72
N PHE A 69 -11.62 17.38 -13.56
CA PHE A 69 -10.21 17.03 -13.38
C PHE A 69 -9.64 17.60 -12.07
N LEU A 70 -9.89 18.87 -11.78
CA LEU A 70 -9.42 19.50 -10.54
C LEU A 70 -10.03 18.85 -9.29
N ASN A 71 -11.32 18.49 -9.35
CA ASN A 71 -11.97 17.69 -8.31
C ASN A 71 -11.28 16.33 -8.11
N ALA A 72 -10.92 15.63 -9.19
CA ALA A 72 -10.20 14.36 -9.11
C ALA A 72 -8.82 14.53 -8.45
N VAL A 73 -8.10 15.60 -8.76
CA VAL A 73 -6.81 15.93 -8.12
C VAL A 73 -6.98 16.20 -6.63
N ILE A 74 -7.98 17.00 -6.24
CA ILE A 74 -8.26 17.27 -4.82
C ILE A 74 -8.60 15.97 -4.08
N ASN A 75 -9.48 15.14 -4.64
CA ASN A 75 -9.85 13.86 -4.06
C ASN A 75 -8.65 12.92 -3.91
N PHE A 76 -7.76 12.86 -4.91
CA PHE A 76 -6.52 12.10 -4.84
C PHE A 76 -5.61 12.58 -3.70
N LEU A 77 -5.45 13.89 -3.52
CA LEU A 77 -4.65 14.45 -2.42
C LEU A 77 -5.25 14.11 -1.05
N ILE A 78 -6.58 14.14 -0.92
CA ILE A 78 -7.28 13.73 0.31
C ILE A 78 -7.02 12.24 0.60
N ILE A 79 -7.19 11.37 -0.40
CA ILE A 79 -6.91 9.93 -0.26
C ILE A 79 -5.46 9.70 0.16
N ALA A 80 -4.51 10.32 -0.53
CA ALA A 80 -3.09 10.19 -0.23
C ALA A 80 -2.78 10.64 1.21
N PHE A 81 -3.37 11.75 1.67
CA PHE A 81 -3.22 12.24 3.03
C PHE A 81 -3.81 11.29 4.08
N VAL A 82 -5.00 10.73 3.82
CA VAL A 82 -5.66 9.77 4.71
C VAL A 82 -4.86 8.47 4.80
N VAL A 83 -4.41 7.92 3.67
CA VAL A 83 -3.53 6.74 3.65
C VAL A 83 -2.25 7.00 4.43
N PHE A 84 -1.63 8.16 4.21
CA PHE A 84 -0.44 8.57 4.96
C PHE A 84 -0.71 8.61 6.48
N MET A 85 -1.83 9.20 6.90
CA MET A 85 -2.22 9.21 8.32
C MET A 85 -2.46 7.81 8.89
N LEU A 86 -3.10 6.91 8.15
CA LEU A 86 -3.33 5.52 8.56
C LEU A 86 -2.00 4.77 8.72
N VAL A 87 -1.11 4.86 7.72
CA VAL A 87 0.22 4.24 7.77
C VAL A 87 1.05 4.83 8.91
N LYS A 88 1.02 6.14 9.11
CA LYS A 88 1.69 6.81 10.23
C LYS A 88 1.13 6.36 11.59
N GLY A 89 -0.19 6.18 11.69
CA GLY A 89 -0.85 5.65 12.88
C GLY A 89 -0.34 4.25 13.20
N ILE A 90 -0.42 3.34 12.24
CA ILE A 90 0.08 1.96 12.37
C ILE A 90 1.57 1.94 12.73
N ASN A 91 2.40 2.72 12.05
CA ASN A 91 3.83 2.80 12.33
C ASN A 91 4.15 3.38 13.72
N ARG A 92 3.31 4.28 14.24
CA ARG A 92 3.44 4.80 15.61
C ARG A 92 3.10 3.73 16.65
N PHE A 93 2.11 2.88 16.39
CA PHE A 93 1.77 1.75 17.27
C PHE A 93 2.81 0.63 17.17
N ARG A 94 3.25 0.27 15.96
CA ARG A 94 4.32 -0.72 15.73
C ARG A 94 5.67 -0.29 16.31
N LYS A 95 5.97 1.01 16.45
CA LYS A 95 7.19 1.46 17.15
C LYS A 95 7.18 1.15 18.66
N LYS A 96 6.03 0.88 19.28
CA LYS A 96 5.94 0.47 20.69
C LYS A 96 6.10 -1.04 20.88
N GLU A 97 5.81 -1.82 19.84
CA GLU A 97 6.17 -3.23 19.75
C GLU A 97 7.39 -3.34 18.84
N ALA A 98 8.57 -3.01 19.38
CA ALA A 98 9.80 -3.41 18.71
C ALA A 98 9.63 -4.90 18.35
N PRO A 99 9.68 -5.28 17.06
CA PRO A 99 9.51 -6.67 16.69
C PRO A 99 10.57 -7.42 17.48
N ALA A 100 10.15 -8.42 18.26
CA ALA A 100 11.07 -9.35 18.87
C ALA A 100 12.08 -9.71 17.78
N PRO A 101 13.40 -9.53 18.00
CA PRO A 101 14.39 -9.68 16.95
C PRO A 101 14.07 -10.96 16.22
N ALA A 102 13.79 -10.86 14.92
CA ALA A 102 13.45 -12.00 14.11
C ALA A 102 14.51 -13.05 14.42
N LYS A 103 14.09 -14.22 14.92
CA LYS A 103 15.03 -15.32 15.19
C LYS A 103 15.87 -15.45 13.92
N PRO A 104 17.21 -15.45 14.04
CA PRO A 104 18.07 -15.53 12.87
C PRO A 104 17.57 -16.69 12.02
N SER A 105 17.39 -16.45 10.72
CA SER A 105 17.00 -17.54 9.84
C SER A 105 18.05 -18.65 9.93
N PRO A 106 17.70 -19.92 9.68
CA PRO A 106 18.68 -20.99 9.65
C PRO A 106 19.88 -20.65 8.76
N GLU A 107 19.66 -19.92 7.66
CA GLU A 107 20.78 -19.43 6.83
C GLU A 107 21.68 -18.43 7.55
N ALA A 108 21.14 -17.54 8.37
CA ALA A 108 21.94 -16.60 9.16
C ALA A 108 22.77 -17.30 10.25
N GLU A 109 22.25 -18.40 10.80
CA GLU A 109 23.00 -19.27 11.73
C GLU A 109 24.12 -20.01 11.01
N TYR A 110 23.83 -20.65 9.87
CA TYR A 110 24.84 -21.33 9.05
C TYR A 110 25.92 -20.36 8.55
N LEU A 111 25.55 -19.13 8.17
CA LEU A 111 26.52 -18.12 7.74
C LEU A 111 27.42 -17.69 8.89
N LYS A 112 26.90 -17.56 10.12
CA LYS A 112 27.73 -17.30 11.30
C LYS A 112 28.73 -18.43 11.54
N GLU A 113 28.24 -19.66 11.53
CA GLU A 113 29.05 -20.87 11.72
C GLU A 113 30.15 -20.98 10.66
N ILE A 114 29.82 -20.78 9.38
CA ILE A 114 30.80 -20.74 8.28
C ILE A 114 31.82 -19.62 8.50
N THR A 115 31.39 -18.43 8.96
CA THR A 115 32.30 -17.30 9.19
C THR A 115 33.26 -17.58 10.36
N GLU A 116 32.81 -18.27 11.40
CA GLU A 116 33.65 -18.74 12.51
C GLU A 116 34.66 -19.80 12.03
N LEU A 117 34.20 -20.84 11.34
CA LEU A 117 35.05 -21.91 10.81
C LEU A 117 36.13 -21.37 9.85
N LEU A 118 35.81 -20.36 9.04
CA LEU A 118 36.78 -19.72 8.15
C LEU A 118 37.82 -18.86 8.89
N LYS A 119 37.47 -18.28 10.04
CA LYS A 119 38.42 -17.54 10.88
C LYS A 119 39.37 -18.48 11.60
N GLU A 120 38.85 -19.58 12.15
CA GLU A 120 39.67 -20.63 12.79
C GLU A 120 40.66 -21.21 11.78
N ARG A 121 40.19 -21.59 10.58
CA ARG A 121 41.06 -22.14 9.52
C ARG A 121 42.14 -21.16 9.01
N LYS A 122 41.92 -19.85 9.16
CA LYS A 122 42.93 -18.82 8.84
C LYS A 122 43.93 -18.59 9.98
N ALA A 123 43.58 -18.94 11.21
CA ALA A 123 44.49 -18.84 12.35
C ALA A 123 45.43 -20.05 12.45
N ASP A 124 45.03 -21.20 11.88
CA ASP A 124 45.80 -22.45 11.87
C ASP A 124 46.76 -22.62 10.68
N ASN A 125 46.77 -21.69 9.70
CA ASN A 125 47.70 -21.66 8.56
C ASN A 125 48.66 -20.47 8.67
#